data_AF-A0A959QD15-F1
#
_entry.id   AF-A0A959QD15-F1
#
_cell.length_a   1.000
_cell.length_b   1.000
_cell.length_c   1.000
_cell.angle_alpha   90.00
_cell.angle_beta   90.00
_cell.angle_gamma   90.00
#
_symmetry.space_group_name_H-M   'P 1'
#
loop_
_entity.id
_entity.type
_entity.pdbx_description
1 polymer ?
#
loop_
_entity_poly.entity_id
_entity_poly.type
_entity_poly.pdbx_seq_one_letter_code
_entity_poly.pdbx_strand_id
1 'polypeptide(L)'
;MFSLGKTFRRYTGLLRSWKAVYIVNNLLNSRRLQHNRELYRKHGLQKSIYAPIGRQDFSSNGEGAPWLDRPGALASMQEHPQFHRFPVAWRDELKKFVEQGYMILRGFYRQESIDLLNEE
;
A
#
# COMPACT_ATOMS: atom_id res chain seq x y z
N MET A 1 -12.23 -15.04 42.42
CA MET A 1 -12.90 -14.82 41.12
C MET A 1 -11.85 -14.65 40.03
N PHE A 2 -11.67 -15.66 39.17
CA PHE A 2 -10.77 -15.56 38.02
C PHE A 2 -11.36 -14.55 37.02
N SER A 3 -10.74 -13.39 36.88
CA SER A 3 -11.15 -12.39 35.88
C SER A 3 -10.73 -12.89 34.50
N LEU A 4 -11.68 -13.50 33.78
CA LEU A 4 -11.52 -13.91 32.39
C LEU A 4 -10.98 -12.76 31.52
N GLY A 5 -11.37 -11.51 31.80
CA GLY A 5 -10.90 -10.35 31.04
C GLY A 5 -9.40 -10.03 31.18
N LYS A 6 -8.76 -10.43 32.29
CA LYS A 6 -7.34 -10.18 32.54
C LYS A 6 -6.46 -11.29 31.96
N THR A 7 -6.92 -12.54 32.01
CA THR A 7 -6.29 -13.66 31.31
C THR A 7 -6.44 -13.51 29.79
N PHE A 8 -7.62 -13.12 29.29
CA PHE A 8 -7.81 -12.89 27.85
C PHE A 8 -6.83 -11.84 27.31
N ARG A 9 -6.63 -10.71 28.01
CA ARG A 9 -5.71 -9.64 27.60
C ARG A 9 -4.22 -10.06 27.53
N ARG A 10 -3.82 -11.06 28.31
CA ARG A 10 -2.44 -11.59 28.31
C ARG A 10 -2.24 -12.64 27.19
N TYR A 11 -3.28 -13.43 26.91
CA TYR A 11 -3.25 -14.45 25.86
C TYR A 11 -3.71 -13.94 24.49
N THR A 12 -4.29 -12.74 24.38
CA THR A 12 -4.71 -12.14 23.10
C THR A 12 -3.55 -11.97 22.13
N GLY A 13 -2.31 -11.81 22.59
CA GLY A 13 -1.14 -11.78 21.69
C GLY A 13 -0.86 -13.14 21.04
N LEU A 14 -0.86 -14.21 21.86
CA LEU A 14 -0.59 -15.59 21.41
C LEU A 14 -1.77 -16.18 20.63
N LEU A 15 -3.01 -15.95 21.07
CA LEU A 15 -4.20 -16.44 20.39
C LEU A 15 -4.43 -15.72 19.06
N ARG A 16 -3.99 -14.47 18.92
CA ARG A 16 -4.10 -13.71 17.66
C ARG A 16 -3.09 -14.16 16.59
N SER A 17 -2.02 -14.85 16.96
CA SER A 17 -1.09 -15.44 15.97
C SER A 17 -1.63 -16.74 15.35
N TRP A 18 -2.65 -17.35 15.96
CA TRP A 18 -3.22 -18.60 15.49
C TRP A 18 -4.25 -18.37 14.38
N LYS A 19 -3.99 -18.91 13.19
CA LYS A 19 -4.87 -18.77 12.02
C LYS A 19 -6.30 -19.27 12.28
N ALA A 20 -6.47 -20.30 13.12
CA ALA A 20 -7.79 -20.81 13.48
C ALA A 20 -8.62 -19.78 14.26
N VAL A 21 -8.01 -19.10 15.23
CA VAL A 21 -8.68 -18.05 16.02
C VAL A 21 -9.06 -16.87 15.12
N TYR A 22 -8.20 -16.51 14.18
CA TYR A 22 -8.50 -15.49 13.17
C TYR A 22 -9.72 -15.85 12.31
N ILE A 23 -9.80 -17.10 11.82
CA ILE A 23 -10.93 -17.57 11.01
C ILE A 23 -12.23 -17.54 11.84
N VAL A 24 -12.20 -18.03 13.08
CA VAL A 24 -13.38 -18.01 13.97
C VAL A 24 -13.83 -16.58 14.22
N ASN A 25 -12.91 -15.66 14.52
CA ASN A 25 -13.23 -14.25 14.69
C ASN A 25 -13.87 -13.63 13.44
N ASN A 26 -13.38 -13.98 12.26
CA ASN A 26 -13.94 -13.53 10.99
C ASN A 26 -15.35 -14.09 10.74
N LEU A 27 -15.60 -15.36 11.08
CA LEU A 27 -16.92 -15.97 10.98
C LEU A 27 -17.94 -15.29 11.90
N LEU A 28 -17.55 -15.00 13.15
CA LEU A 28 -18.39 -14.24 14.09
C LEU A 28 -18.71 -12.82 13.60
N ASN A 29 -17.81 -12.22 12.81
CA ASN A 29 -17.98 -10.91 12.21
C ASN A 29 -18.42 -10.97 10.73
N SER A 30 -18.99 -12.10 10.29
CA SER A 30 -19.26 -12.38 8.87
C SER A 30 -20.06 -11.29 8.15
N ARG A 31 -21.09 -10.74 8.80
CA ARG A 31 -21.92 -9.64 8.24
C ARG A 31 -21.09 -8.43 7.82
N ARG A 32 -20.04 -8.11 8.57
CA ARG A 32 -19.15 -6.96 8.28
C ARG A 32 -18.18 -7.26 7.14
N LEU A 33 -17.90 -8.54 6.86
CA LEU A 33 -16.94 -8.97 5.83
C LEU A 33 -17.60 -9.30 4.49
N GLN A 34 -18.92 -9.41 4.42
CA GLN A 34 -19.63 -9.79 3.19
C GLN A 34 -19.34 -8.85 2.01
N HIS A 35 -19.19 -7.54 2.26
CA HIS A 35 -18.88 -6.56 1.21
C HIS A 35 -17.50 -6.81 0.57
N ASN A 36 -16.58 -7.52 1.25
CA ASN A 36 -15.26 -7.84 0.69
C ASN A 36 -15.33 -8.86 -0.44
N ARG A 37 -16.44 -9.61 -0.59
CA ARG A 37 -16.57 -10.59 -1.69
C ARG A 37 -16.42 -9.93 -3.06
N GLU A 38 -16.97 -8.74 -3.23
CA GLU A 38 -16.85 -8.00 -4.48
C GLU A 38 -15.40 -7.58 -4.75
N LEU A 39 -14.70 -7.09 -3.73
CA LEU A 39 -13.28 -6.75 -3.83
C LEU A 39 -12.43 -7.96 -4.16
N TYR A 40 -12.71 -9.11 -3.53
CA TYR A 40 -11.98 -10.35 -3.80
C TYR A 40 -12.15 -10.78 -5.25
N ARG A 41 -13.39 -10.72 -5.77
CA ARG A 41 -13.68 -10.99 -7.17
C ARG A 41 -12.96 -10.01 -8.11
N LYS A 42 -12.98 -8.70 -7.80
CA LYS A 42 -12.29 -7.66 -8.58
C LYS A 42 -10.78 -7.92 -8.68
N HIS A 43 -10.17 -8.38 -7.59
CA HIS A 43 -8.73 -8.65 -7.53
C HIS A 43 -8.35 -10.11 -7.83
N GLY A 44 -9.28 -10.93 -8.33
CA GLY A 44 -9.02 -12.32 -8.70
C GLY A 44 -8.67 -13.25 -7.53
N LEU A 45 -9.00 -12.86 -6.29
CA LEU A 45 -8.74 -13.66 -5.10
C LEU A 45 -9.70 -14.86 -5.05
N GLN A 46 -9.15 -16.06 -5.13
CA GLN A 46 -9.91 -17.32 -5.06
C GLN A 46 -10.19 -17.77 -3.61
N LYS A 47 -9.58 -17.10 -2.63
CA LYS A 47 -9.65 -17.46 -1.22
C LYS A 47 -10.96 -16.99 -0.57
N SER A 48 -11.41 -17.69 0.45
CA SER A 48 -12.54 -17.25 1.28
C SER A 48 -12.24 -15.93 1.99
N ILE A 49 -13.25 -15.05 2.10
CA ILE A 49 -13.20 -13.78 2.86
C ILE A 49 -12.95 -13.96 4.36
N TYR A 50 -13.09 -15.17 4.87
CA TYR A 50 -12.84 -15.49 6.28
C TYR A 50 -11.43 -16.06 6.53
N ALA A 51 -10.74 -16.47 5.47
CA ALA A 51 -9.41 -17.05 5.58
C ALA A 51 -8.32 -15.97 5.60
N PRO A 52 -7.16 -16.22 6.24
CA PRO A 52 -6.03 -15.29 6.19
C PRO A 52 -5.55 -15.12 4.75
N ILE A 53 -5.38 -13.88 4.30
CA ILE A 53 -4.77 -13.58 3.00
C ILE A 53 -3.28 -13.26 3.19
N GLY A 54 -2.45 -13.73 2.25
CA GLY A 54 -1.07 -13.30 2.08
C GLY A 54 -0.76 -12.93 0.64
N ARG A 55 0.47 -12.45 0.39
CA ARG A 55 0.95 -12.03 -0.94
C ARG A 55 0.76 -13.09 -2.03
N GLN A 56 0.94 -14.38 -1.68
CA GLN A 56 0.79 -15.51 -2.60
C GLN A 56 -0.63 -15.75 -3.09
N ASP A 57 -1.65 -15.27 -2.35
CA ASP A 57 -3.05 -15.45 -2.73
C ASP A 57 -3.48 -14.45 -3.82
N PHE A 58 -2.70 -13.37 -4.00
CA PHE A 58 -2.86 -12.46 -5.12
C PHE A 58 -2.20 -13.08 -6.35
N SER A 59 -2.95 -13.21 -7.44
CA SER A 59 -2.31 -13.34 -8.74
C SER A 59 -1.43 -12.11 -8.93
N SER A 60 -0.16 -12.30 -9.31
CA SER A 60 0.83 -11.25 -9.61
C SER A 60 0.39 -10.24 -10.69
N ASN A 61 -0.84 -10.39 -11.19
CA ASN A 61 -1.45 -9.65 -12.29
C ASN A 61 -2.40 -8.57 -11.75
N GLY A 62 -2.11 -7.96 -10.59
CA GLY A 62 -2.70 -6.66 -10.28
C GLY A 62 -2.42 -5.73 -11.46
N GLU A 63 -3.46 -5.06 -11.96
CA GLU A 63 -3.47 -4.29 -13.21
C GLU A 63 -2.17 -3.49 -13.42
N GLY A 64 -1.24 -4.08 -14.17
CA GLY A 64 0.00 -3.47 -14.64
C GLY A 64 0.97 -3.02 -13.55
N ALA A 65 2.26 -3.33 -13.71
CA ALA A 65 3.29 -2.52 -13.09
C ALA A 65 2.99 -1.01 -13.34
N PRO A 66 3.26 -0.12 -12.37
CA PRO A 66 3.20 1.32 -12.57
C PRO A 66 3.78 1.67 -13.94
N TRP A 67 3.15 2.59 -14.66
CA TRP A 67 3.53 2.87 -16.06
C TRP A 67 5.01 3.28 -16.21
N LEU A 68 5.60 3.80 -15.13
CA LEU A 68 7.01 4.20 -15.05
C LEU A 68 7.99 3.02 -14.88
N ASP A 69 7.48 1.85 -14.47
CA ASP A 69 8.24 0.61 -14.32
C ASP A 69 8.19 -0.26 -15.59
N ARG A 70 7.51 0.21 -16.64
CA ARG A 70 7.35 -0.52 -17.91
C ARG A 70 8.53 -0.25 -18.85
N PRO A 71 8.88 -1.20 -19.74
CA PRO A 71 9.85 -0.94 -20.80
C PRO A 71 9.45 0.30 -21.62
N GLY A 72 10.40 1.20 -21.87
CA GLY A 72 10.15 2.44 -22.61
C GLY A 72 9.56 3.59 -21.79
N ALA A 73 9.37 3.42 -20.47
CA ALA A 73 8.84 4.45 -19.59
C ALA A 73 9.57 5.80 -19.67
N LEU A 74 10.89 5.79 -19.85
CA LEU A 74 11.69 7.02 -20.00
C LEU A 74 11.27 7.82 -21.24
N ALA A 75 11.07 7.16 -22.38
CA ALA A 75 10.64 7.82 -23.61
C ALA A 75 9.22 8.37 -23.45
N SER A 76 8.29 7.54 -22.96
CA SER A 76 6.91 7.96 -22.70
C SER A 76 6.82 9.12 -21.71
N MET A 77 7.69 9.16 -20.69
CA MET A 77 7.76 10.26 -19.75
C MET A 77 8.27 11.54 -20.41
N GLN A 78 9.30 11.45 -21.26
CA GLN A 78 9.87 12.61 -21.95
C GLN A 78 8.92 13.23 -22.98
N GLU A 79 8.02 12.44 -23.55
CA GLU A 79 6.97 12.91 -24.47
C GLU A 79 5.77 13.54 -23.73
N HIS A 80 5.63 13.30 -22.43
CA HIS A 80 4.46 13.76 -21.69
C HIS A 80 4.50 15.29 -21.46
N PRO A 81 3.43 16.05 -21.77
CA PRO A 81 3.43 17.52 -21.65
C PRO A 81 3.79 18.04 -20.24
N GLN A 82 3.41 17.29 -19.21
CA GLN A 82 3.72 17.65 -17.81
C GLN A 82 5.21 17.59 -17.51
N PHE A 83 5.97 16.70 -18.18
CA PHE A 83 7.41 16.60 -17.99
C PHE A 83 8.11 17.92 -18.35
N HIS A 84 7.67 18.57 -19.41
CA HIS A 84 8.23 19.85 -19.85
C HIS A 84 7.86 21.03 -18.94
N ARG A 85 6.82 20.90 -18.10
CA ARG A 85 6.42 21.94 -17.14
C ARG A 85 7.32 21.99 -15.90
N PHE A 86 8.09 20.94 -15.65
CA PHE A 86 8.99 20.91 -14.50
C PHE A 86 10.28 21.69 -14.75
N PRO A 87 10.88 22.26 -13.68
CA PRO A 87 12.22 22.86 -13.74
C PRO A 87 13.24 21.87 -14.30
N VAL A 88 14.26 22.38 -14.99
CA VAL A 88 15.30 21.54 -15.62
C VAL A 88 15.94 20.58 -14.61
N ALA A 89 16.28 21.09 -13.41
CA ALA A 89 16.85 20.29 -12.34
C ALA A 89 15.97 19.09 -11.94
N TRP A 90 14.64 19.27 -11.92
CA TRP A 90 13.72 18.19 -11.57
C TRP A 90 13.54 17.20 -12.73
N ARG A 91 13.61 17.67 -13.97
CA ARG A 91 13.56 16.78 -15.15
C ARG A 91 14.73 15.81 -15.17
N ASP A 92 15.93 16.26 -14.80
CA ASP A 92 17.11 15.38 -14.75
C ASP A 92 17.02 14.38 -13.60
N GLU A 93 16.49 14.80 -12.44
CA GLU A 93 16.21 13.92 -11.31
C GLU A 93 15.10 12.90 -11.62
N LEU A 94 14.09 13.26 -12.40
CA LEU A 94 13.06 12.34 -12.88
C LEU A 94 13.63 11.25 -13.81
N LYS A 95 14.60 11.59 -14.68
CA LYS A 95 15.29 10.58 -15.51
C LYS A 95 16.06 9.59 -14.62
N LYS A 96 16.79 10.11 -13.62
CA LYS A 96 17.49 9.28 -12.63
C LYS A 96 16.54 8.39 -11.85
N PHE A 97 15.32 8.84 -11.56
CA PHE A 97 14.32 7.99 -10.90
C PHE A 97 14.04 6.72 -11.69
N VAL A 98 13.86 6.83 -13.01
CA VAL A 98 13.59 5.66 -13.88
C VAL A 98 14.78 4.70 -13.91
N GLU A 99 16.01 5.23 -13.82
CA GLU A 99 17.24 4.43 -13.92
C GLU A 99 17.73 3.87 -12.56
N GLN A 100 17.53 4.63 -11.48
CA GLN A 100 18.15 4.41 -10.17
C GLN A 100 17.12 4.13 -9.06
N GLY A 101 15.82 4.31 -9.34
CA GLY A 101 14.73 4.08 -8.39
C GLY A 101 14.53 5.16 -7.33
N TYR A 102 15.29 6.27 -7.40
CA TYR A 102 15.14 7.42 -6.50
C TYR A 102 15.49 8.73 -7.19
N MET A 103 15.04 9.85 -6.60
CA MET A 103 15.34 11.19 -7.07
C MET A 103 15.37 12.19 -5.92
N ILE A 104 16.07 13.31 -6.12
CA ILE A 104 16.22 14.36 -5.11
C ILE A 104 15.66 15.68 -5.65
N LEU A 105 14.46 16.04 -5.18
CA LEU A 105 13.83 17.31 -5.52
C LEU A 105 14.30 18.43 -4.59
N ARG A 106 15.40 19.09 -4.96
CA ARG A 106 15.92 20.25 -4.23
C ARG A 106 14.92 21.41 -4.30
N GLY A 107 14.66 22.03 -3.15
CA GLY A 107 13.75 23.17 -3.05
C GLY A 107 12.28 22.83 -3.35
N PHE A 108 11.87 21.58 -3.11
CA PHE A 108 10.48 21.17 -3.32
C PHE A 108 9.50 21.97 -2.44
N TYR A 109 9.84 22.15 -1.17
CA TYR A 109 9.14 23.06 -0.29
C TYR A 109 9.77 24.46 -0.37
N ARG A 110 8.92 25.48 -0.38
CA ARG A 110 9.36 26.87 -0.20
C ARG A 110 9.78 27.06 1.25
N GLN A 111 10.77 27.91 1.47
CA GLN A 111 11.27 28.22 2.80
C GLN A 111 10.14 28.67 3.74
N GLU A 112 9.25 29.53 3.25
CA GLU A 112 8.06 30.01 3.98
C GLU A 112 7.17 28.86 4.52
N SER A 113 6.99 27.80 3.73
CA SER A 113 6.20 26.63 4.14
C SER A 113 6.91 25.77 5.19
N ILE A 114 8.24 25.74 5.14
CA ILE A 114 9.08 25.04 6.14
C ILE A 114 9.04 25.81 7.45
N ASP A 115 9.14 27.14 7.38
CA ASP A 115 9.14 28.01 8.55
C ASP A 115 7.80 27.90 9.30
N LEU A 116 6.67 27.96 8.59
CA LEU A 116 5.33 27.75 9.17
C LEU A 116 5.16 26.38 9.86
N LEU A 117 5.74 25.32 9.30
CA LEU A 117 5.66 23.98 9.89
C LEU A 117 6.47 23.87 11.19
N ASN A 118 7.57 24.60 11.30
CA ASN A 118 8.40 24.61 12.51
C ASN A 118 7.78 25.40 13.68
N GLU A 119 6.74 26.19 13.41
CA GLU A 119 6.00 26.96 14.41
C GLU A 119 4.80 26.19 15.01
N GLU A 120 4.48 24.99 14.50
CA GLU A 120 3.47 24.05 15.05
C GLU A 120 4.07 23.13 16.13
#